data_AF-A0AAW0E1J8-F1
#
_entry.id   AF-A0AAW0E1J8-F1
#
_cell.length_a   1.000
_cell.length_b   1.000
_cell.length_c   1.000
_cell.angle_alpha   90.00
_cell.angle_beta   90.00
_cell.angle_gamma   90.00
#
_symmetry.space_group_name_H-M   'P 1'
#
loop_
_entity.id
_entity.type
_entity.pdbx_description
1 polymer ?
#
loop_
_entity_poly.entity_id
_entity_poly.type
_entity_poly.pdbx_seq_one_letter_code
_entity_poly.pdbx_strand_id
1 'polypeptide(L)'
;MNTQNMVNLDTLALAIKAKNHPEYPGIIKRIFVQVQCPQLGNIGSLEAWRISRSQCAGSFLEIMDVDEETHQFSIALFDNDGRLLPELVNPGHRSGTGCWGREMDSGKLLYILDFTIDEAHRGQGIGTWALSKFLESQHVKATDTVACWPTPVGINDKELWHATRDRQIAFFRKNHFRRIGRTSFFGFSPRSDHPSRSIPIDADADALGSNFNAGTDISPQGLNIQYPLHSAIIHVRSAEVTPIIQSFYDQNPDSIHQPDDMGFTPILVAVASHNLVAVRKLLGWDLSADLRSRANAKGITPLELAEGGMRSGRQFAETFLEWNGYSDDELTMCYYLKQGLGEDIGASLTEYIAKSKLGY
;
A
#
# COMPACT_ATOMS: atom_id res chain seq x y z
N MET A 1 9.49 -21.32 37.30
CA MET A 1 10.39 -20.38 36.59
C MET A 1 11.72 -21.09 36.39
N ASN A 2 11.91 -21.70 35.22
CA ASN A 2 13.21 -22.26 34.85
C ASN A 2 14.12 -21.10 34.44
N THR A 3 15.25 -20.95 35.13
CA THR A 3 16.43 -20.20 34.65
C THR A 3 16.98 -20.90 33.40
N GLN A 4 16.27 -20.79 32.28
CA GLN A 4 16.65 -21.37 30.99
C GLN A 4 17.47 -20.34 30.20
N ASN A 5 18.77 -20.63 30.07
CA ASN A 5 19.71 -20.16 29.04
C ASN A 5 19.49 -18.75 28.51
N MET A 6 19.81 -17.74 29.32
CA MET A 6 19.97 -16.38 28.83
C MET A 6 21.20 -16.33 27.90
N VAL A 7 20.99 -15.95 26.65
CA VAL A 7 22.04 -15.84 25.64
C VAL A 7 22.82 -14.53 25.85
N ASN A 8 24.14 -14.61 25.93
CA ASN A 8 24.99 -13.42 25.96
C ASN A 8 25.13 -12.83 24.55
N LEU A 9 24.55 -11.65 24.31
CA LEU A 9 24.56 -10.98 23.01
C LEU A 9 25.97 -10.69 22.47
N ASP A 10 26.96 -10.47 23.35
CA ASP A 10 28.34 -10.18 22.95
C ASP A 10 29.06 -11.40 22.34
N THR A 11 28.50 -12.60 22.56
CA THR A 11 29.04 -13.85 22.01
C THR A 11 28.43 -14.24 20.67
N LEU A 12 27.38 -13.52 20.24
CA LEU A 12 26.70 -13.81 18.99
C LEU A 12 27.50 -13.32 17.79
N ALA A 13 27.37 -14.03 16.68
CA ALA A 13 27.95 -13.65 15.40
C ALA A 13 26.89 -13.69 14.29
N LEU A 14 27.01 -12.78 13.32
CA LEU A 14 26.24 -12.85 12.08
C LEU A 14 27.06 -13.49 10.98
N ALA A 15 26.53 -14.57 10.39
CA ALA A 15 27.03 -15.08 9.12
C ALA A 15 26.14 -14.57 8.00
N ILE A 16 26.66 -13.66 7.16
CA ILE A 16 25.93 -13.05 6.04
C ILE A 16 26.44 -13.63 4.73
N LYS A 17 25.52 -14.15 3.90
CA LYS A 17 25.80 -14.67 2.57
C LYS A 17 24.91 -13.95 1.56
N ALA A 18 25.48 -13.53 0.43
CA ALA A 18 24.73 -12.96 -0.67
C ALA A 18 24.84 -13.86 -1.90
N LYS A 19 23.71 -14.07 -2.58
CA LYS A 19 23.63 -14.81 -3.85
C LYS A 19 22.81 -14.01 -4.85
N ASN A 20 23.09 -14.17 -6.13
CA ASN A 20 22.26 -13.57 -7.17
C ASN A 20 20.91 -14.32 -7.23
N HIS A 21 19.83 -13.60 -7.55
CA HIS A 21 18.55 -14.22 -7.85
C HIS A 21 18.67 -15.11 -9.09
N PRO A 22 18.05 -16.31 -9.12
CA PRO A 22 18.16 -17.20 -10.28
C PRO A 22 17.63 -16.56 -11.57
N GLU A 23 16.50 -15.86 -11.49
CA GLU A 23 15.83 -15.27 -12.66
C GLU A 23 16.33 -13.86 -13.00
N TYR A 24 16.72 -13.09 -11.98
CA TYR A 24 17.10 -11.68 -12.14
C TYR A 24 18.49 -11.39 -11.52
N PRO A 25 19.56 -12.10 -11.91
CA PRO A 25 20.84 -12.09 -11.22
C PRO A 25 21.56 -10.74 -11.21
N GLY A 26 21.27 -9.88 -12.19
CA GLY A 26 21.78 -8.51 -12.26
C GLY A 26 21.03 -7.54 -11.37
N ILE A 27 19.73 -7.79 -11.13
CA ILE A 27 18.80 -6.83 -10.52
C ILE A 27 18.61 -7.13 -9.04
N ILE A 28 18.39 -8.40 -8.70
CA ILE A 28 18.08 -8.86 -7.34
C ILE A 28 19.22 -9.70 -6.80
N LYS A 29 19.66 -9.37 -5.58
CA LYS A 29 20.55 -10.21 -4.76
C LYS A 29 19.82 -10.66 -3.50
N ARG A 30 19.78 -11.97 -3.26
CA ARG A 30 19.28 -12.57 -2.02
C ARG A 30 20.37 -12.52 -0.97
N ILE A 31 20.04 -11.97 0.20
CA ILE A 31 20.91 -11.88 1.35
C ILE A 31 20.33 -12.78 2.43
N PHE A 32 21.15 -13.73 2.88
CA PHE A 32 20.82 -14.65 3.96
C PHE A 32 21.71 -14.32 5.15
N VAL A 33 21.09 -14.12 6.30
CA VAL A 33 21.75 -13.85 7.57
C VAL A 33 21.41 -14.99 8.52
N GLN A 34 22.43 -15.53 9.18
CA GLN A 34 22.28 -16.53 10.24
C GLN A 34 22.83 -15.98 11.55
N VAL A 35 22.06 -16.09 12.62
CA VAL A 35 22.44 -15.69 13.98
C VAL A 35 23.09 -16.89 14.65
N GLN A 36 24.41 -16.85 14.82
CA GLN A 36 25.19 -17.94 15.36
C GLN A 36 25.51 -17.70 16.83
N CYS A 37 25.20 -18.68 17.66
CA CYS A 37 25.57 -18.78 19.07
C CYS A 37 26.63 -19.89 19.22
N PRO A 38 27.81 -19.63 19.78
CA PRO A 38 28.88 -20.63 19.90
C PRO A 38 28.44 -21.93 20.58
N GLN A 39 27.53 -21.85 21.55
CA GLN A 39 27.09 -23.00 22.34
C GLN A 39 25.87 -23.72 21.74
N LEU A 40 25.05 -23.01 20.95
CA LEU A 40 23.73 -23.49 20.50
C LEU A 40 23.63 -23.63 18.97
N GLY A 41 24.63 -23.16 18.22
CA GLY A 41 24.60 -23.12 16.77
C GLY A 41 23.71 -21.98 16.25
N ASN A 42 22.97 -22.24 15.17
CA ASN A 42 22.08 -21.25 14.57
C ASN A 42 20.81 -21.09 15.42
N ILE A 43 20.54 -19.88 15.90
CA ILE A 43 19.37 -19.58 16.75
C ILE A 43 18.38 -18.58 16.13
N GLY A 44 18.59 -18.25 14.86
CA GLY A 44 17.73 -17.35 14.10
C GLY A 44 18.26 -17.04 12.71
N SER A 45 17.41 -16.51 11.86
CA SER A 45 17.75 -16.17 10.48
C SER A 45 16.97 -14.96 9.98
N LEU A 46 17.57 -14.23 9.05
CA LEU A 46 16.92 -13.17 8.29
C LEU A 46 17.19 -13.37 6.80
N GLU A 47 16.16 -13.27 5.98
CA GLU A 47 16.26 -13.23 4.53
C GLU A 47 15.82 -11.85 4.02
N ALA A 48 16.62 -11.27 3.13
CA ALA A 48 16.27 -10.02 2.47
C ALA A 48 16.67 -10.04 1.00
N TRP A 49 15.92 -9.31 0.17
CA TRP A 49 16.33 -8.98 -1.19
C TRP A 49 16.98 -7.62 -1.23
N ARG A 50 18.01 -7.47 -2.06
CA ARG A 50 18.61 -6.19 -2.42
C ARG A 50 18.38 -5.95 -3.90
N ILE A 51 17.57 -4.95 -4.20
CA ILE A 51 16.97 -4.70 -5.51
C ILE A 51 17.60 -3.45 -6.13
N SER A 52 18.05 -3.60 -7.37
CA SER A 52 18.68 -2.57 -8.18
C SER A 52 17.69 -1.94 -9.14
N ARG A 53 16.82 -1.06 -8.63
CA ARG A 53 15.74 -0.43 -9.42
C ARG A 53 16.19 0.28 -10.68
N SER A 54 17.35 0.93 -10.63
CA SER A 54 17.98 1.56 -11.81
C SER A 54 18.29 0.59 -12.96
N GLN A 55 18.26 -0.72 -12.72
CA GLN A 55 18.48 -1.76 -13.71
C GLN A 55 17.19 -2.46 -14.15
N CYS A 56 16.03 -2.06 -13.60
CA CYS A 56 14.73 -2.59 -14.00
C CYS A 56 14.25 -2.00 -15.34
N ALA A 57 14.79 -0.87 -15.79
CA ALA A 57 14.50 -0.25 -17.09
C ALA A 57 13.01 -0.11 -17.41
N GLY A 58 12.20 0.26 -16.39
CA GLY A 58 10.75 0.41 -16.54
C GLY A 58 9.95 -0.88 -16.35
N SER A 59 10.57 -2.00 -15.96
CA SER A 59 9.89 -3.28 -15.66
C SER A 59 9.89 -3.61 -14.17
N PHE A 60 9.93 -2.60 -13.28
CA PHE A 60 10.07 -2.86 -11.83
C PHE A 60 8.92 -3.72 -11.28
N LEU A 61 7.66 -3.43 -11.63
CA LEU A 61 6.53 -4.18 -11.09
C LEU A 61 6.51 -5.64 -11.59
N GLU A 62 6.80 -5.86 -12.88
CA GLU A 62 6.90 -7.21 -13.46
C GLU A 62 7.99 -8.04 -12.76
N ILE A 63 9.16 -7.46 -12.52
CA ILE A 63 10.27 -8.13 -11.82
C ILE A 63 9.92 -8.46 -10.37
N MET A 64 9.04 -7.69 -9.75
CA MET A 64 8.61 -7.90 -8.36
C MET A 64 7.40 -8.84 -8.25
N ASP A 65 6.80 -9.25 -9.37
CA ASP A 65 5.67 -10.20 -9.43
C ASP A 65 6.12 -11.67 -9.32
N VAL A 66 7.12 -11.93 -8.46
CA VAL A 66 7.67 -13.27 -8.22
C VAL A 66 6.80 -14.04 -7.23
N ASP A 67 6.30 -13.34 -6.21
CA ASP A 67 5.36 -13.86 -5.23
C ASP A 67 4.35 -12.78 -4.81
N GLU A 68 3.29 -13.20 -4.12
CA GLU A 68 2.19 -12.33 -3.69
C GLU A 68 2.67 -11.19 -2.79
N GLU A 69 3.62 -11.44 -1.90
CA GLU A 69 4.12 -10.42 -0.97
C GLU A 69 4.92 -9.34 -1.70
N THR A 70 5.85 -9.74 -2.57
CA THR A 70 6.68 -8.79 -3.32
C THR A 70 5.86 -8.03 -4.36
N HIS A 71 4.85 -8.68 -4.94
CA HIS A 71 3.88 -8.02 -5.80
C HIS A 71 3.12 -6.93 -5.04
N GLN A 72 2.48 -7.27 -3.91
CA GLN A 72 1.74 -6.32 -3.08
C GLN A 72 2.62 -5.15 -2.60
N PHE A 73 3.86 -5.44 -2.22
CA PHE A 73 4.84 -4.41 -1.86
C PHE A 73 5.13 -3.45 -3.01
N SER A 74 5.34 -3.99 -4.21
CA SER A 74 5.70 -3.19 -5.37
C SER A 74 4.57 -2.25 -5.80
N ILE A 75 3.35 -2.77 -5.95
CA ILE A 75 2.18 -2.00 -6.40
C ILE A 75 1.67 -1.00 -5.34
N ALA A 76 1.90 -1.29 -4.06
CA ALA A 76 1.44 -0.40 -2.98
C ALA A 76 2.30 0.85 -2.84
N LEU A 77 3.56 0.78 -3.26
CA LEU A 77 4.55 1.82 -2.99
C LEU A 77 5.10 2.48 -4.25
N PHE A 78 5.25 1.76 -5.35
CA PHE A 78 6.03 2.21 -6.49
C PHE A 78 5.26 2.16 -7.82
N ASP A 79 5.74 2.95 -8.78
CA ASP A 79 5.40 2.82 -10.19
C ASP A 79 6.33 1.82 -10.92
N ASN A 80 6.21 1.72 -12.25
CA ASN A 80 6.98 0.78 -13.06
C ASN A 80 8.48 1.10 -13.14
N ASP A 81 8.84 2.34 -12.87
CA ASP A 81 10.23 2.77 -12.80
C ASP A 81 10.83 2.49 -11.40
N GLY A 82 10.03 1.97 -10.47
CA GLY A 82 10.43 1.78 -9.07
C GLY A 82 10.53 3.09 -8.30
N ARG A 83 9.82 4.14 -8.75
CA ARG A 83 9.72 5.43 -8.04
C ARG A 83 8.51 5.42 -7.14
N LEU A 84 8.63 6.04 -5.97
CA LEU A 84 7.59 6.10 -4.96
C LEU A 84 6.35 6.81 -5.53
N LEU A 85 5.17 6.28 -5.26
CA LEU A 85 3.92 6.83 -5.76
C LEU A 85 3.72 8.28 -5.27
N PRO A 86 3.27 9.22 -6.12
CA PRO A 86 3.11 10.63 -5.76
C PRO A 86 2.25 10.86 -4.51
N GLU A 87 1.17 10.10 -4.34
CA GLU A 87 0.31 10.12 -3.14
C GLU A 87 1.01 9.80 -1.81
N LEU A 88 2.16 9.14 -1.84
CA LEU A 88 2.95 8.81 -0.64
C LEU A 88 3.97 9.91 -0.32
N VAL A 89 4.32 10.72 -1.31
CA VAL A 89 5.29 11.83 -1.22
C VAL A 89 4.60 13.17 -0.96
N ASN A 90 3.54 13.44 -1.72
CA ASN A 90 2.86 14.73 -1.70
C ASN A 90 2.09 14.88 -0.38
N PRO A 91 2.17 16.05 0.29
CA PRO A 91 1.44 16.28 1.53
C PRO A 91 -0.06 15.97 1.36
N GLY A 92 -0.57 15.10 2.22
CA GLY A 92 -1.94 14.64 2.14
C GLY A 92 -2.20 13.43 3.02
N HIS A 93 -3.44 12.96 3.04
CA HIS A 93 -3.84 11.87 3.94
C HIS A 93 -3.00 10.60 3.76
N ARG A 94 -2.65 10.24 2.52
CA ARG A 94 -1.92 9.00 2.22
C ARG A 94 -0.42 9.05 2.54
N SER A 95 0.17 10.25 2.62
CA SER A 95 1.57 10.44 2.99
C SER A 95 1.88 10.12 4.46
N GLY A 96 0.86 9.90 5.29
CA GLY A 96 1.02 9.52 6.69
C GLY A 96 1.76 10.60 7.48
N THR A 97 2.94 10.27 8.01
CA THR A 97 3.79 11.25 8.70
C THR A 97 4.57 12.17 7.76
N GLY A 98 4.58 11.88 6.45
CA GLY A 98 5.31 12.65 5.44
C GLY A 98 6.84 12.56 5.57
N CYS A 99 7.36 11.61 6.36
CA CYS A 99 8.80 11.48 6.58
C CYS A 99 9.56 10.76 5.47
N TRP A 100 8.83 10.22 4.48
CA TRP A 100 9.37 9.58 3.30
C TRP A 100 9.03 10.43 2.08
N GLY A 101 10.02 10.65 1.23
CA GLY A 101 9.91 11.42 0.01
C GLY A 101 10.66 10.77 -1.15
N ARG A 102 11.05 11.62 -2.10
CA ARG A 102 11.74 11.22 -3.33
C ARG A 102 13.16 10.69 -3.10
N GLU A 103 13.70 10.78 -1.89
CA GLU A 103 14.91 10.05 -1.53
C GLU A 103 14.75 8.55 -1.70
N MET A 104 13.52 8.04 -1.52
CA MET A 104 13.21 6.66 -1.80
C MET A 104 13.32 6.31 -3.28
N ASP A 105 13.40 7.23 -4.24
CA ASP A 105 13.55 6.92 -5.68
C ASP A 105 15.00 6.58 -6.06
N SER A 106 15.94 6.81 -5.14
CA SER A 106 17.36 6.63 -5.35
C SER A 106 17.94 5.46 -4.55
N GLY A 107 19.15 5.02 -4.92
CA GLY A 107 19.83 3.94 -4.22
C GLY A 107 19.19 2.56 -4.41
N LYS A 108 19.65 1.57 -3.65
CA LYS A 108 19.10 0.22 -3.67
C LYS A 108 17.94 0.12 -2.68
N LEU A 109 16.95 -0.69 -3.04
CA LEU A 109 15.86 -1.05 -2.15
C LEU A 109 16.17 -2.41 -1.53
N LEU A 110 16.22 -2.48 -0.21
CA LEU A 110 16.30 -3.73 0.50
C LEU A 110 14.92 -4.09 1.03
N TYR A 111 14.48 -5.33 0.85
CA TYR A 111 13.20 -5.81 1.34
C TYR A 111 13.44 -7.03 2.24
N ILE A 112 13.08 -6.94 3.52
CA ILE A 112 13.18 -8.06 4.47
C ILE A 112 11.95 -8.95 4.27
N LEU A 113 12.19 -10.18 3.84
CA LEU A 113 11.15 -11.18 3.54
C LEU A 113 10.78 -11.99 4.77
N ASP A 114 11.80 -12.55 5.44
CA ASP A 114 11.61 -13.33 6.64
C ASP A 114 12.61 -12.90 7.71
N PHE A 115 12.14 -12.87 8.94
CA PHE A 115 12.98 -12.67 10.09
C PHE A 115 12.47 -13.46 11.29
N THR A 116 13.20 -14.52 11.62
CA THR A 116 12.82 -15.46 12.66
C THR A 116 13.94 -15.61 13.69
N ILE A 117 13.56 -15.54 14.96
CA ILE A 117 14.37 -16.01 16.10
C ILE A 117 13.70 -17.25 16.66
N ASP A 118 14.47 -18.27 17.01
CA ASP A 118 13.97 -19.49 17.61
C ASP A 118 13.14 -19.18 18.86
N GLU A 119 11.99 -19.85 19.00
CA GLU A 119 10.99 -19.51 20.00
C GLU A 119 11.54 -19.51 21.43
N ALA A 120 12.42 -20.48 21.75
CA ALA A 120 13.10 -20.61 23.04
C ALA A 120 14.02 -19.42 23.38
N HIS A 121 14.39 -18.60 22.39
CA HIS A 121 15.34 -17.50 22.52
C HIS A 121 14.72 -16.12 22.25
N ARG A 122 13.40 -16.06 21.98
CA ARG A 122 12.67 -14.79 21.81
C ARG A 122 12.61 -13.98 23.11
N GLY A 123 12.45 -12.67 22.99
CA GLY A 123 12.36 -11.75 24.14
C GLY A 123 13.69 -11.39 24.80
N GLN A 124 14.82 -11.95 24.35
CA GLN A 124 16.15 -11.70 24.92
C GLN A 124 16.95 -10.59 24.21
N GLY A 125 16.32 -9.80 23.34
CA GLY A 125 16.99 -8.73 22.57
C GLY A 125 17.76 -9.20 21.33
N ILE A 126 17.86 -10.52 21.09
CA ILE A 126 18.60 -11.12 19.97
C ILE A 126 18.13 -10.58 18.61
N GLY A 127 16.81 -10.44 18.41
CA GLY A 127 16.25 -9.90 17.17
C GLY A 127 16.67 -8.44 16.92
N THR A 128 16.65 -7.59 17.94
CA THR A 128 17.13 -6.20 17.82
C THR A 128 18.62 -6.16 17.50
N TRP A 129 19.42 -6.98 18.19
CA TRP A 129 20.86 -7.09 17.94
C TRP A 129 21.14 -7.54 16.50
N ALA A 130 20.48 -8.60 16.02
CA ALA A 130 20.69 -9.14 14.68
C ALA A 130 20.27 -8.14 13.60
N LEU A 131 19.13 -7.47 13.77
CA LEU A 131 18.65 -6.46 12.84
C LEU A 131 19.60 -5.26 12.78
N SER A 132 20.04 -4.73 13.92
CA SER A 132 21.03 -3.63 13.96
C SER A 132 22.33 -4.03 13.26
N LYS A 133 22.87 -5.23 13.54
CA LYS A 133 24.10 -5.70 12.90
C LYS A 133 23.96 -5.92 11.39
N PHE A 134 22.79 -6.36 10.93
CA PHE A 134 22.50 -6.44 9.50
C PHE A 134 22.44 -5.05 8.86
N LEU A 135 21.77 -4.09 9.50
CA LEU A 135 21.61 -2.71 9.02
C LEU A 135 22.93 -1.91 9.03
N GLU A 136 23.86 -2.27 9.92
CA GLU A 136 25.24 -1.72 9.98
C GLU A 136 26.20 -2.43 9.01
N SER A 137 25.79 -3.52 8.37
CA SER A 137 26.66 -4.30 7.49
C SER A 137 26.95 -3.59 6.17
N GLN A 138 28.02 -4.03 5.47
CA GLN A 138 28.38 -3.53 4.14
C GLN A 138 27.29 -3.72 3.05
N HIS A 139 26.24 -4.48 3.35
CA HIS A 139 25.13 -4.73 2.42
C HIS A 139 24.11 -3.59 2.38
N VAL A 140 24.14 -2.70 3.38
CA VAL A 140 23.23 -1.57 3.53
C VAL A 140 24.03 -0.27 3.48
N LYS A 141 23.76 0.59 2.49
CA LYS A 141 24.44 1.88 2.33
C LYS A 141 23.58 3.03 2.81
N ALA A 142 24.19 4.16 3.14
CA ALA A 142 23.47 5.38 3.54
C ALA A 142 22.43 5.89 2.52
N THR A 143 22.61 5.56 1.23
CA THR A 143 21.68 5.90 0.15
C THR A 143 20.57 4.87 -0.06
N ASP A 144 20.65 3.71 0.59
CA ASP A 144 19.69 2.64 0.42
C ASP A 144 18.48 2.84 1.35
N THR A 145 17.35 2.25 1.00
CA THR A 145 16.18 2.16 1.88
C THR A 145 15.90 0.70 2.20
N VAL A 146 15.64 0.40 3.46
CA VAL A 146 15.26 -0.95 3.90
C VAL A 146 13.77 -0.95 4.21
N ALA A 147 13.02 -1.90 3.65
CA ALA A 147 11.60 -2.04 3.84
C ALA A 147 11.23 -3.43 4.36
N CYS A 148 10.07 -3.54 5.00
CA CYS A 148 9.50 -4.81 5.43
C CYS A 148 7.97 -4.72 5.52
N TRP A 149 7.32 -5.88 5.56
CA TRP A 149 5.89 -6.01 5.82
C TRP A 149 5.66 -6.67 7.19
N PRO A 150 5.33 -5.90 8.25
CA PRO A 150 5.12 -6.45 9.59
C PRO A 150 3.70 -7.06 9.72
N THR A 151 3.36 -7.98 8.83
CA THR A 151 2.06 -8.68 8.82
C THR A 151 2.29 -10.19 8.92
N PRO A 152 1.61 -10.90 9.84
CA PRO A 152 1.75 -12.34 9.94
C PRO A 152 1.14 -13.05 8.73
N VAL A 153 1.85 -14.07 8.25
CA VAL A 153 1.39 -14.96 7.18
C VAL A 153 1.05 -16.33 7.79
N GLY A 154 0.02 -17.00 7.28
CA GLY A 154 -0.33 -18.38 7.66
C GLY A 154 -1.00 -18.56 9.02
N ILE A 155 -1.50 -17.49 9.65
CA ILE A 155 -2.27 -17.56 10.90
C ILE A 155 -3.77 -17.37 10.59
N ASN A 156 -4.56 -18.43 10.79
CA ASN A 156 -6.01 -18.40 10.57
C ASN A 156 -6.80 -17.86 11.78
N ASP A 157 -6.23 -17.97 12.99
CA ASP A 157 -6.87 -17.46 14.20
C ASP A 157 -6.76 -15.93 14.24
N LYS A 158 -7.90 -15.24 14.22
CA LYS A 158 -7.96 -13.77 14.09
C LYS A 158 -7.32 -13.07 15.29
N GLU A 159 -7.54 -13.54 16.52
CA GLU A 159 -6.99 -12.91 17.72
C GLU A 159 -5.47 -13.09 17.78
N LEU A 160 -4.99 -14.30 17.51
CA LEU A 160 -3.56 -14.60 17.42
C LEU A 160 -2.89 -13.83 16.27
N TRP A 161 -3.59 -13.66 15.13
CA TRP A 161 -3.11 -12.87 14.02
C TRP A 161 -2.92 -11.40 14.44
N HIS A 162 -3.92 -10.79 15.08
CA HIS A 162 -3.82 -9.42 15.59
C HIS A 162 -2.71 -9.28 16.63
N ALA A 163 -2.65 -10.16 17.62
CA ALA A 163 -1.61 -10.14 18.64
C ALA A 163 -0.19 -10.37 18.08
N THR A 164 -0.05 -11.14 16.99
CA THR A 164 1.24 -11.35 16.32
C THR A 164 1.63 -10.14 15.48
N ARG A 165 0.69 -9.55 14.77
CA ARG A 165 0.87 -8.30 14.01
C ARG A 165 1.32 -7.17 14.91
N ASP A 166 0.66 -6.98 16.06
CA ASP A 166 0.99 -5.89 16.99
C ASP A 166 2.40 -6.06 17.58
N ARG A 167 2.81 -7.30 17.87
CA ARG A 167 4.18 -7.60 18.31
C ARG A 167 5.21 -7.30 17.22
N GLN A 168 4.95 -7.67 15.96
CA GLN A 168 5.82 -7.37 14.82
C GLN A 168 5.94 -5.85 14.59
N ILE A 169 4.82 -5.13 14.59
CA ILE A 169 4.79 -3.66 14.49
C ILE A 169 5.61 -3.04 15.61
N ALA A 170 5.38 -3.43 16.87
CA ALA A 170 6.11 -2.90 18.01
C ALA A 170 7.62 -3.18 17.90
N PHE A 171 7.99 -4.38 17.44
CA PHE A 171 9.38 -4.75 17.19
C PHE A 171 10.04 -3.82 16.16
N PHE A 172 9.46 -3.65 14.97
CA PHE A 172 10.05 -2.81 13.93
C PHE A 172 10.06 -1.31 14.33
N ARG A 173 9.00 -0.81 14.98
CA ARG A 173 8.98 0.58 15.51
C ARG A 173 10.09 0.82 16.55
N LYS A 174 10.33 -0.14 17.45
CA LYS A 174 11.43 -0.10 18.43
C LYS A 174 12.80 -0.07 17.76
N ASN A 175 12.95 -0.70 16.59
CA ASN A 175 14.16 -0.68 15.78
C ASN A 175 14.16 0.48 14.74
N HIS A 176 13.43 1.56 15.03
CA HIS A 176 13.40 2.80 14.26
C HIS A 176 12.87 2.70 12.82
N PHE A 177 12.14 1.63 12.48
CA PHE A 177 11.36 1.62 11.25
C PHE A 177 10.10 2.46 11.46
N ARG A 178 9.67 3.17 10.42
CA ARG A 178 8.43 3.95 10.40
C ARG A 178 7.62 3.61 9.17
N ARG A 179 6.30 3.75 9.26
CA ARG A 179 5.40 3.42 8.16
C ARG A 179 5.69 4.28 6.93
N ILE A 180 5.65 3.69 5.74
CA ILE A 180 5.74 4.43 4.47
C ILE A 180 4.32 4.87 4.10
N GLY A 181 4.06 6.17 4.20
CA GLY A 181 2.71 6.70 4.08
C GLY A 181 1.76 6.16 5.15
N ARG A 182 0.54 5.82 4.74
CA ARG A 182 -0.42 5.03 5.53
C ARG A 182 -0.59 3.60 4.99
N THR A 183 0.46 3.04 4.38
CA THR A 183 0.46 1.67 3.83
C THR A 183 0.72 0.63 4.92
N SER A 184 0.65 -0.66 4.56
CA SER A 184 1.02 -1.74 5.49
C SER A 184 2.54 -1.89 5.66
N PHE A 185 3.35 -1.20 4.86
CA PHE A 185 4.80 -1.38 4.81
C PHE A 185 5.56 -0.38 5.66
N PHE A 186 6.70 -0.82 6.16
CA PHE A 186 7.61 -0.05 6.99
C PHE A 186 8.90 0.22 6.23
N GLY A 187 9.50 1.38 6.49
CA GLY A 187 10.77 1.79 5.94
C GLY A 187 11.79 2.09 7.04
N PHE A 188 13.06 1.97 6.69
CA PHE A 188 14.21 2.37 7.48
C PHE A 188 15.24 3.03 6.55
N SER A 189 15.69 4.22 6.95
CA SER A 189 16.81 4.90 6.32
C SER A 189 18.05 4.69 7.18
N PRO A 190 19.20 4.26 6.62
CA PRO A 190 20.43 4.13 7.39
C PRO A 190 21.01 5.46 7.86
N ARG A 191 20.52 6.58 7.31
CA ARG A 191 20.87 7.92 7.75
C ARG A 191 20.35 8.20 9.16
N SER A 192 21.24 8.68 10.03
CA SER A 192 20.89 9.05 11.40
C SER A 192 20.09 10.36 11.49
N ASP A 193 20.19 11.23 10.49
CA ASP A 193 19.51 12.51 10.39
C ASP A 193 18.17 12.44 9.62
N HIS A 194 17.74 11.23 9.24
CA HIS A 194 16.50 11.06 8.49
C HIS A 194 15.27 11.48 9.31
N PRO A 195 14.27 12.18 8.74
CA PRO A 195 13.09 12.65 9.47
C PRO A 195 12.35 11.55 10.24
N SER A 196 12.36 10.31 9.73
CA SER A 196 11.74 9.17 10.41
C SER A 196 12.35 8.84 11.79
N ARG A 197 13.58 9.28 12.08
CA ARG A 197 14.23 9.12 13.40
C ARG A 197 13.63 10.00 14.48
N SER A 198 13.07 11.14 14.10
CA SER A 198 12.48 12.11 15.01
C SER A 198 11.03 11.80 15.35
N ILE A 199 10.43 10.77 14.75
CA ILE A 199 9.03 10.40 14.98
C ILE A 199 8.95 9.45 16.18
N PRO A 200 8.27 9.85 17.28
CA PRO A 200 7.94 8.94 18.39
C PRO A 200 7.15 7.71 17.93
N ILE A 201 7.29 6.58 18.62
CA ILE A 201 6.65 5.30 18.24
C ILE A 201 5.12 5.42 18.20
N ASP A 202 4.54 6.18 19.14
CA ASP A 202 3.12 6.47 19.30
C ASP A 202 2.60 7.55 18.34
N ALA A 203 3.49 8.32 17.72
CA ALA A 203 3.17 9.31 16.69
C ALA A 203 3.36 8.80 15.26
N ASP A 204 3.79 7.54 15.08
CA ASP A 204 3.88 6.92 13.77
C ASP A 204 2.49 6.69 13.16
N ALA A 205 2.38 6.79 11.84
CA ALA A 205 1.09 6.65 11.18
C ALA A 205 0.51 5.23 11.34
N ASP A 206 -0.82 5.14 11.39
CA ASP A 206 -1.55 3.88 11.25
C ASP A 206 -1.75 3.50 9.78
N ALA A 207 -1.85 2.20 9.54
CA ALA A 207 -2.22 1.68 8.23
C ALA A 207 -3.70 1.98 7.93
N LEU A 208 -3.99 2.31 6.69
CA LEU A 208 -5.35 2.36 6.16
C LEU A 208 -6.03 0.99 6.30
N GLY A 209 -7.36 0.99 6.40
CA GLY A 209 -8.13 -0.26 6.49
C GLY A 209 -8.07 -0.97 7.84
N SER A 210 -7.21 -0.56 8.78
CA SER A 210 -7.04 -1.25 10.08
C SER A 210 -8.31 -1.30 10.94
N ASN A 211 -9.22 -0.35 10.75
CA ASN A 211 -10.51 -0.28 11.45
C ASN A 211 -11.67 -0.88 10.64
N PHE A 212 -11.42 -1.37 9.42
CA PHE A 212 -12.44 -1.95 8.56
C PHE A 212 -12.33 -3.47 8.61
N ASN A 213 -13.49 -4.14 8.58
CA ASN A 213 -13.54 -5.60 8.57
C ASN A 213 -13.18 -6.10 7.16
N ALA A 214 -11.90 -6.19 6.84
CA ALA A 214 -11.41 -6.80 5.61
C ALA A 214 -11.75 -8.31 5.46
N GLY A 215 -12.44 -8.90 6.45
CA GLY A 215 -12.68 -10.34 6.59
C GLY A 215 -14.11 -10.81 6.31
N THR A 216 -15.02 -9.96 5.85
CA THR A 216 -16.25 -10.47 5.23
C THR A 216 -15.99 -10.58 3.73
N ASP A 217 -15.59 -11.77 3.29
CA ASP A 217 -15.71 -12.19 1.90
C ASP A 217 -17.20 -12.25 1.56
N ILE A 218 -17.80 -11.07 1.36
CA ILE A 218 -19.20 -10.97 0.99
C ILE A 218 -19.25 -11.44 -0.47
N SER A 219 -19.81 -12.63 -0.69
CA SER A 219 -20.04 -13.12 -2.04
C SER A 219 -20.84 -12.08 -2.85
N PRO A 220 -20.77 -12.08 -4.19
CA PRO A 220 -21.58 -11.16 -5.00
C PRO A 220 -23.09 -11.21 -4.64
N GLN A 221 -23.58 -12.37 -4.22
CA GLN A 221 -24.95 -12.56 -3.71
C GLN A 221 -25.15 -11.89 -2.35
N GLY A 222 -24.19 -12.02 -1.42
CA GLY A 222 -24.21 -11.31 -0.15
C GLY A 222 -24.17 -9.78 -0.33
N LEU A 223 -23.42 -9.29 -1.33
CA LEU A 223 -23.31 -7.86 -1.60
C LEU A 223 -24.64 -7.32 -2.11
N ASN A 224 -25.33 -8.06 -2.97
CA ASN A 224 -26.67 -7.69 -3.44
C ASN A 224 -27.71 -7.69 -2.31
N ILE A 225 -27.60 -8.58 -1.33
CA ILE A 225 -28.53 -8.65 -0.19
C ILE A 225 -28.27 -7.49 0.78
N GLN A 226 -27.01 -7.22 1.11
CA GLN A 226 -26.64 -6.27 2.15
C GLN A 226 -26.55 -4.82 1.63
N TYR A 227 -26.11 -4.65 0.38
CA TYR A 227 -25.89 -3.35 -0.28
C TYR A 227 -26.45 -3.37 -1.72
N PRO A 228 -27.78 -3.48 -1.89
CA PRO A 228 -28.41 -3.66 -3.21
C PRO A 228 -28.15 -2.48 -4.16
N LEU A 229 -28.02 -1.25 -3.65
CA LEU A 229 -27.65 -0.09 -4.46
C LEU A 229 -26.22 -0.20 -5.00
N HIS A 230 -25.25 -0.59 -4.16
CA HIS A 230 -23.86 -0.82 -4.56
C HIS A 230 -23.80 -1.92 -5.64
N SER A 231 -24.51 -3.02 -5.43
CA SER A 231 -24.60 -4.12 -6.40
C SER A 231 -25.18 -3.65 -7.74
N ALA A 232 -26.27 -2.87 -7.72
CA ALA A 232 -26.86 -2.31 -8.93
C ALA A 232 -25.87 -1.40 -9.69
N ILE A 233 -25.12 -0.55 -8.99
CA ILE A 233 -24.10 0.33 -9.59
C ILE A 233 -22.97 -0.49 -10.22
N ILE A 234 -22.55 -1.58 -9.60
CA ILE A 234 -21.47 -2.44 -10.11
C ILE A 234 -21.90 -3.19 -11.37
N HIS A 235 -23.15 -3.68 -11.42
CA HIS A 235 -23.58 -4.62 -12.46
C HIS A 235 -24.40 -3.98 -13.60
N VAL A 236 -25.12 -2.88 -13.36
CA VAL A 236 -25.93 -2.21 -14.38
C VAL A 236 -25.14 -1.06 -14.99
N ARG A 237 -24.55 -1.30 -16.18
CA ARG A 237 -23.69 -0.32 -16.88
C ARG A 237 -24.42 0.54 -17.91
N SER A 238 -25.70 0.25 -18.14
CA SER A 238 -26.56 0.96 -19.09
C SER A 238 -27.24 2.17 -18.41
N ALA A 239 -28.02 2.93 -19.21
CA ALA A 239 -28.89 3.99 -18.70
C ALA A 239 -29.90 3.51 -17.63
N GLU A 240 -30.18 2.20 -17.57
CA GLU A 240 -31.12 1.58 -16.64
C GLU A 240 -30.69 1.68 -15.17
N VAL A 241 -29.41 1.96 -14.89
CA VAL A 241 -28.96 2.22 -13.52
C VAL A 241 -29.59 3.51 -12.95
N THR A 242 -29.94 4.46 -13.82
CA THR A 242 -30.51 5.76 -13.44
C THR A 242 -31.84 5.65 -12.69
N PRO A 243 -32.87 4.97 -13.24
CA PRO A 243 -34.13 4.77 -12.52
C PRO A 243 -33.97 3.90 -11.27
N ILE A 244 -32.98 2.99 -11.23
CA ILE A 244 -32.69 2.20 -10.02
C ILE A 244 -32.20 3.13 -8.91
N ILE A 245 -31.14 3.91 -9.16
CA ILE A 245 -30.60 4.88 -8.18
C ILE A 245 -31.70 5.86 -7.73
N GLN A 246 -32.50 6.36 -8.67
CA GLN A 246 -33.63 7.24 -8.35
C GLN A 246 -34.62 6.56 -7.39
N SER A 247 -35.00 5.31 -7.65
CA SER A 247 -35.98 4.62 -6.79
C SER A 247 -35.47 4.36 -5.37
N PHE A 248 -34.16 4.11 -5.19
CA PHE A 248 -33.54 4.06 -3.87
C PHE A 248 -33.58 5.42 -3.16
N TYR A 249 -33.23 6.50 -3.87
CA TYR A 249 -33.28 7.86 -3.32
C TYR A 249 -34.71 8.28 -2.94
N ASP A 250 -35.70 7.98 -3.79
CA ASP A 250 -37.10 8.31 -3.54
C ASP A 250 -37.66 7.60 -2.30
N GLN A 251 -37.20 6.38 -2.04
CA GLN A 251 -37.56 5.62 -0.83
C GLN A 251 -36.82 6.14 0.40
N ASN A 252 -35.53 6.44 0.26
CA ASN A 252 -34.70 6.96 1.33
C ASN A 252 -33.56 7.83 0.75
N PRO A 253 -33.60 9.15 0.90
CA PRO A 253 -32.51 10.03 0.45
C PRO A 253 -31.15 9.70 1.06
N ASP A 254 -31.10 9.15 2.28
CA ASP A 254 -29.83 8.77 2.92
C ASP A 254 -29.14 7.56 2.23
N SER A 255 -29.88 6.84 1.38
CA SER A 255 -29.36 5.66 0.67
C SER A 255 -28.14 5.98 -0.22
N ILE A 256 -28.05 7.19 -0.77
CA ILE A 256 -26.91 7.60 -1.62
C ILE A 256 -25.65 7.96 -0.82
N HIS A 257 -25.76 8.07 0.50
CA HIS A 257 -24.66 8.36 1.43
C HIS A 257 -24.19 7.12 2.21
N GLN A 258 -24.96 6.03 2.18
CA GLN A 258 -24.72 4.86 3.03
C GLN A 258 -23.45 4.12 2.61
N PRO A 259 -22.41 4.04 3.45
CA PRO A 259 -21.22 3.27 3.14
C PRO A 259 -21.46 1.76 3.28
N ASP A 260 -20.66 0.96 2.57
CA ASP A 260 -20.53 -0.48 2.85
C ASP A 260 -19.58 -0.76 4.04
N ASP A 261 -19.29 -2.05 4.30
CA ASP A 261 -18.38 -2.49 5.37
C ASP A 261 -16.93 -2.02 5.19
N MET A 262 -16.58 -1.52 4.01
CA MET A 262 -15.29 -0.94 3.68
C MET A 262 -15.33 0.59 3.64
N GLY A 263 -16.46 1.20 4.01
CA GLY A 263 -16.66 2.65 3.99
C GLY A 263 -16.95 3.22 2.59
N PHE A 264 -17.22 2.37 1.59
CA PHE A 264 -17.44 2.83 0.23
C PHE A 264 -18.89 3.29 0.09
N THR A 265 -19.07 4.58 -0.16
CA THR A 265 -20.37 5.15 -0.51
C THR A 265 -20.73 4.83 -1.97
N PRO A 266 -22.01 4.92 -2.37
CA PRO A 266 -22.45 4.69 -3.73
C PRO A 266 -21.65 5.45 -4.81
N ILE A 267 -21.26 6.70 -4.53
CA ILE A 267 -20.42 7.48 -5.46
C ILE A 267 -19.01 6.89 -5.60
N LEU A 268 -18.41 6.42 -4.50
CA LEU A 268 -17.09 5.79 -4.55
C LEU A 268 -17.16 4.45 -5.31
N VAL A 269 -18.23 3.66 -5.12
CA VAL A 269 -18.49 2.43 -5.88
C VAL A 269 -18.70 2.72 -7.37
N ALA A 270 -19.44 3.77 -7.72
CA ALA A 270 -19.66 4.16 -9.11
C ALA A 270 -18.33 4.51 -9.81
N VAL A 271 -17.44 5.23 -9.12
CA VAL A 271 -16.08 5.53 -9.61
C VAL A 271 -15.23 4.26 -9.70
N ALA A 272 -15.17 3.45 -8.64
CA ALA A 272 -14.40 2.20 -8.62
C ALA A 272 -14.82 1.24 -9.74
N SER A 273 -16.10 1.26 -10.08
CA SER A 273 -16.66 0.43 -11.13
C SER A 273 -16.40 0.99 -12.53
N HIS A 274 -15.99 2.24 -12.69
CA HIS A 274 -16.01 2.98 -13.97
C HIS A 274 -17.43 3.12 -14.55
N ASN A 275 -18.44 3.35 -13.70
CA ASN A 275 -19.83 3.55 -14.13
C ASN A 275 -20.16 5.05 -14.25
N LEU A 276 -19.77 5.68 -15.36
CA LEU A 276 -19.97 7.11 -15.60
C LEU A 276 -21.45 7.54 -15.54
N VAL A 277 -22.36 6.67 -15.97
CA VAL A 277 -23.81 6.95 -15.91
C VAL A 277 -24.26 7.09 -14.46
N ALA A 278 -23.86 6.17 -13.59
CA ALA A 278 -24.15 6.24 -12.16
C ALA A 278 -23.50 7.46 -11.50
N VAL A 279 -22.24 7.78 -11.83
CA VAL A 279 -21.55 8.99 -11.33
C VAL A 279 -22.34 10.26 -11.67
N ARG A 280 -22.73 10.44 -12.94
CA ARG A 280 -23.52 11.61 -13.36
C ARG A 280 -24.86 11.69 -12.64
N LYS A 281 -25.53 10.55 -12.44
CA LYS A 281 -26.81 10.51 -11.75
C LYS A 281 -26.65 10.91 -10.28
N LEU A 282 -25.68 10.33 -9.58
CA LEU A 282 -25.41 10.60 -8.18
C LEU A 282 -25.02 12.06 -7.93
N LEU A 283 -24.19 12.65 -8.80
CA LEU A 283 -23.80 14.06 -8.74
C LEU A 283 -24.96 15.05 -9.02
N GLY A 284 -26.15 14.56 -9.37
CA GLY A 284 -27.37 15.36 -9.43
C GLY A 284 -27.93 15.74 -8.05
N TRP A 285 -27.40 15.16 -6.97
CA TRP A 285 -27.76 15.47 -5.58
C TRP A 285 -26.55 16.01 -4.81
N ASP A 286 -26.77 16.50 -3.59
CA ASP A 286 -25.69 17.02 -2.74
C ASP A 286 -24.83 15.88 -2.18
N LEU A 287 -23.65 15.67 -2.76
CA LEU A 287 -22.65 14.72 -2.31
C LEU A 287 -21.39 15.41 -1.77
N SER A 288 -21.50 16.68 -1.38
CA SER A 288 -20.34 17.51 -1.01
C SER A 288 -19.47 16.88 0.08
N ALA A 289 -20.09 16.20 1.05
CA ALA A 289 -19.39 15.47 2.10
C ALA A 289 -18.71 14.20 1.56
N ASP A 290 -19.42 13.40 0.76
CA ASP A 290 -18.90 12.12 0.23
C ASP A 290 -17.73 12.32 -0.74
N LEU A 291 -17.79 13.37 -1.57
CA LEU A 291 -16.71 13.71 -2.49
C LEU A 291 -15.40 14.08 -1.78
N ARG A 292 -15.48 14.55 -0.53
CA ARG A 292 -14.32 14.93 0.29
C ARG A 292 -13.95 13.86 1.33
N SER A 293 -14.83 12.88 1.52
CA SER A 293 -14.65 11.83 2.52
C SER A 293 -13.49 10.92 2.14
N ARG A 294 -12.68 10.60 3.14
CA ARG A 294 -11.66 9.53 3.12
C ARG A 294 -11.99 8.45 4.16
N ALA A 295 -13.23 8.41 4.64
CA ALA A 295 -13.70 7.47 5.64
C ALA A 295 -13.98 6.08 5.01
N ASN A 296 -12.99 5.54 4.32
CA ASN A 296 -13.03 4.22 3.71
C ASN A 296 -11.71 3.47 3.94
N ALA A 297 -11.74 2.17 3.71
CA ALA A 297 -10.59 1.29 3.92
C ALA A 297 -9.36 1.67 3.10
N LYS A 298 -9.54 2.40 1.99
CA LYS A 298 -8.45 2.89 1.15
C LYS A 298 -8.02 4.32 1.50
N GLY A 299 -8.75 5.04 2.36
CA GLY A 299 -8.44 6.43 2.72
C GLY A 299 -8.41 7.39 1.54
N ILE A 300 -9.22 7.15 0.50
CA ILE A 300 -9.22 7.93 -0.75
C ILE A 300 -10.55 8.63 -0.99
N THR A 301 -10.51 9.79 -1.64
CA THR A 301 -11.70 10.42 -2.20
C THR A 301 -12.09 9.78 -3.54
N PRO A 302 -13.31 10.02 -4.04
CA PRO A 302 -13.70 9.62 -5.38
C PRO A 302 -12.77 10.17 -6.48
N LEU A 303 -12.31 11.42 -6.38
CA LEU A 303 -11.39 12.00 -7.36
C LEU A 303 -10.01 11.32 -7.31
N GLU A 304 -9.47 11.09 -6.11
CA GLU A 304 -8.19 10.38 -5.94
C GLU A 304 -8.25 8.96 -6.51
N LEU A 305 -9.40 8.27 -6.37
CA LEU A 305 -9.63 6.95 -6.94
C LEU A 305 -9.65 6.99 -8.47
N ALA A 306 -10.39 7.94 -9.06
CA ALA A 306 -10.48 8.08 -10.52
C ALA A 306 -9.11 8.37 -11.14
N GLU A 307 -8.38 9.35 -10.61
CA GLU A 307 -7.05 9.73 -11.12
C GLU A 307 -6.01 8.62 -10.89
N GLY A 308 -6.09 7.89 -9.77
CA GLY A 308 -5.24 6.73 -9.50
C GLY A 308 -5.50 5.57 -10.48
N GLY A 309 -6.77 5.29 -10.78
CA GLY A 309 -7.17 4.28 -11.77
C GLY A 309 -6.66 4.63 -13.17
N MET A 310 -6.80 5.89 -13.59
CA MET A 310 -6.26 6.39 -14.85
C MET A 310 -4.74 6.20 -14.95
N ARG A 311 -3.98 6.59 -13.92
CA ARG A 311 -2.51 6.38 -13.89
C ARG A 311 -2.14 4.91 -14.02
N SER A 312 -2.83 4.04 -13.29
CA SER A 312 -2.60 2.59 -13.33
C SER A 312 -2.93 2.01 -14.71
N GLY A 313 -4.04 2.44 -15.32
CA GLY A 313 -4.44 2.02 -16.66
C GLY A 313 -3.46 2.49 -17.75
N ARG A 314 -2.97 3.72 -17.66
CA ARG A 314 -1.88 4.23 -18.52
C ARG A 314 -0.64 3.37 -18.37
N GLN A 315 -0.19 3.12 -17.15
CA GLN A 315 1.01 2.33 -16.89
C GLN A 315 0.89 0.90 -17.45
N PHE A 316 -0.25 0.25 -17.23
CA PHE A 316 -0.54 -1.06 -17.82
C PHE A 316 -0.47 -1.00 -19.35
N ALA A 317 -1.10 0.00 -19.96
CA ALA A 317 -1.10 0.18 -21.40
C ALA A 317 0.32 0.45 -21.94
N GLU A 318 1.12 1.31 -21.32
CA GLU A 318 2.50 1.58 -21.74
C GLU A 318 3.43 0.35 -21.59
N THR A 319 3.09 -0.59 -20.71
CA THR A 319 3.86 -1.81 -20.48
C THR A 319 3.51 -2.92 -21.47
N PHE A 320 2.21 -3.13 -21.72
CA PHE A 320 1.72 -4.32 -22.43
C PHE A 320 1.02 -4.02 -23.76
N LEU A 321 0.65 -2.76 -24.01
CA LEU A 321 -0.16 -2.33 -25.14
C LEU A 321 0.39 -1.02 -25.74
N GLU A 322 -0.38 -0.39 -26.61
CA GLU A 322 -0.14 0.98 -27.05
C GLU A 322 -1.05 1.93 -26.26
N TRP A 323 -0.45 2.90 -25.57
CA TRP A 323 -1.20 3.92 -24.85
C TRP A 323 -1.54 5.11 -25.76
N ASN A 324 -2.82 5.26 -26.08
CA ASN A 324 -3.35 6.30 -26.98
C ASN A 324 -3.97 7.50 -26.22
N GLY A 325 -3.58 7.69 -24.96
CA GLY A 325 -4.19 8.65 -24.05
C GLY A 325 -5.33 8.07 -23.20
N TYR A 326 -5.82 8.87 -22.25
CA TYR A 326 -6.94 8.50 -21.39
C TYR A 326 -8.26 8.41 -22.17
N SER A 327 -9.19 7.57 -21.74
CA SER A 327 -10.52 7.53 -22.36
C SER A 327 -11.30 8.81 -22.08
N ASP A 328 -12.23 9.16 -22.98
CA ASP A 328 -13.09 10.33 -22.79
C ASP A 328 -13.99 10.15 -21.56
N ASP A 329 -14.39 8.92 -21.25
CA ASP A 329 -15.22 8.59 -20.09
C ASP A 329 -14.47 8.83 -18.76
N GLU A 330 -13.21 8.42 -18.65
CA GLU A 330 -12.37 8.68 -17.47
C GLU A 330 -12.16 10.19 -17.26
N LEU A 331 -11.82 10.92 -18.32
CA LEU A 331 -11.64 12.37 -18.26
C LEU A 331 -12.95 13.08 -17.90
N THR A 332 -14.06 12.61 -18.46
CA THR A 332 -15.39 13.13 -18.12
C THR A 332 -15.75 12.86 -16.67
N MET A 333 -15.41 11.69 -16.14
CA MET A 333 -15.60 11.37 -14.73
C MET A 333 -14.82 12.33 -13.83
N CYS A 334 -13.52 12.51 -14.09
CA CYS A 334 -12.68 13.46 -13.34
C CYS A 334 -13.21 14.89 -13.42
N TYR A 335 -13.64 15.33 -14.61
CA TYR A 335 -14.25 16.65 -14.79
C TYR A 335 -15.46 16.85 -13.88
N TYR A 336 -16.42 15.92 -13.88
CA TYR A 336 -17.60 16.05 -13.04
C TYR A 336 -17.30 15.95 -11.54
N LEU A 337 -16.34 15.12 -11.13
CA LEU A 337 -15.90 15.06 -9.74
C LEU A 337 -15.26 16.38 -9.27
N LYS A 338 -14.42 17.01 -10.12
CA LYS A 338 -13.83 18.33 -9.85
C LYS A 338 -14.90 19.41 -9.76
N GLN A 339 -15.89 19.40 -10.66
CA GLN A 339 -17.04 20.31 -10.56
C GLN A 339 -17.84 20.10 -9.27
N GLY A 340 -18.10 18.85 -8.87
CA GLY A 340 -18.79 18.53 -7.62
C GLY A 340 -18.01 18.96 -6.37
N LEU A 341 -16.69 19.04 -6.45
CA LEU A 341 -15.83 19.61 -5.41
C LEU A 341 -15.80 21.14 -5.40
N GLY A 342 -16.44 21.79 -6.37
CA GLY A 342 -16.45 23.25 -6.54
C GLY A 342 -15.13 23.79 -7.10
N GLU A 343 -14.32 22.95 -7.75
CA GLU A 343 -13.09 23.40 -8.41
C GLU A 343 -13.42 24.21 -9.67
N ASP A 344 -12.74 25.35 -9.85
CA ASP A 344 -12.80 26.10 -11.10
C ASP A 344 -11.87 25.45 -12.13
N ILE A 345 -12.46 24.75 -13.09
CA ILE A 345 -11.73 24.04 -14.15
C ILE A 345 -11.29 25.02 -15.25
N GLY A 346 -11.92 26.19 -15.37
CA GLY A 346 -11.58 27.21 -16.39
C GLY A 346 -11.69 26.74 -17.84
N ALA A 347 -12.40 25.64 -18.09
CA ALA A 347 -12.55 25.02 -19.41
C ALA A 347 -13.90 24.29 -19.51
N SER A 348 -14.48 24.26 -20.70
CA SER A 348 -15.59 23.36 -21.00
C SER A 348 -15.15 21.89 -20.93
N LEU A 349 -16.10 20.96 -20.78
CA LEU A 349 -15.81 19.52 -20.78
C LEU A 349 -14.98 19.09 -22.01
N THR A 350 -15.35 19.55 -23.20
CA THR A 350 -14.64 19.23 -24.45
C THR A 350 -13.20 19.74 -24.44
N GLU A 351 -12.97 20.96 -23.96
CA GLU A 351 -11.63 21.53 -23.84
C GLU A 351 -10.79 20.81 -22.78
N TYR A 352 -11.41 20.44 -21.65
CA TYR A 352 -10.75 19.65 -20.60
C TYR A 352 -10.29 18.29 -21.13
N ILE A 353 -11.16 17.58 -21.84
CA ILE A 353 -10.83 16.28 -22.46
C ILE A 353 -9.69 16.46 -23.46
N ALA A 354 -9.78 17.44 -24.36
CA ALA A 354 -8.76 17.67 -25.37
C ALA A 354 -7.37 17.99 -24.78
N LYS A 355 -7.31 18.82 -23.73
CA LYS A 355 -6.06 19.17 -23.04
C LYS A 355 -5.48 17.99 -22.25
N SER A 356 -6.33 17.25 -21.56
CA SER A 356 -5.91 16.23 -20.60
C SER A 356 -5.70 14.85 -21.23
N LYS A 357 -6.00 14.67 -22.52
CA LYS A 357 -5.96 13.38 -23.23
C LYS A 357 -4.65 12.63 -23.05
N LEU A 358 -3.53 13.35 -23.10
CA LEU A 358 -2.18 12.80 -23.00
C LEU A 358 -1.56 12.98 -21.60
N GLY A 359 -2.36 13.42 -20.62
CA GLY A 359 -1.92 13.57 -19.23
C GLY A 359 -0.85 14.65 -19.00
N TYR A 360 -0.86 15.73 -19.78
CA TYR A 360 -0.02 16.91 -19.62
C TYR A 360 -0.70 18.03 -18.84
#